data_AF-A0A9P5U9X5-F1
#
_entry.id   AF-A0A9P5U9X5-F1
#
_cell.length_a   1.000
_cell.length_b   1.000
_cell.length_c   1.000
_cell.angle_alpha   90.00
_cell.angle_beta   90.00
_cell.angle_gamma   90.00
#
_symmetry.space_group_name_H-M   'P 1'
#
loop_
_entity.id
_entity.type
_entity.pdbx_description
1 polymer ?
#
loop_
_entity_poly.entity_id
_entity_poly.type
_entity_poly.pdbx_seq_one_letter_code
_entity_poly.pdbx_strand_id
1 'polypeptide(L)'
;MISQNVVYNYPTIAKLSQFIVALIESPENGVAAKSHEAVIEDMISIYSKGLDAPLPESNANSVPSTTVVLLTGSTGNLGAQILATLLSTESVSKVYTLNRPSSKLSIEQRHKERFEDKGLNSSLLSSKKLVLLEGESSQPKLGLTDVVYGQLQESLTLVIHNAWRLDFNLSLSSFEPHIRGTRNLIDLARSSRYASSLRFMFTSSIGSAQSWNSSIMGPYPEKVISDPKYAVGPGYGESKYVSERVCGRWFSFLGDLPTFSHRFWRRAGYTLHLSASDKSPVVRMAPGL
;
A
#
# COMPACT_ATOMS: atom_id res chain seq x y z
N MET A 1 -11.73 -15.13 -29.63
CA MET A 1 -10.30 -14.77 -29.60
C MET A 1 -9.76 -15.01 -28.20
N ILE A 2 -8.62 -15.67 -28.06
CA ILE A 2 -7.96 -15.90 -26.76
C ILE A 2 -7.18 -14.63 -26.40
N SER A 3 -7.53 -13.99 -25.28
CA SER A 3 -6.80 -12.81 -24.77
C SER A 3 -5.36 -13.19 -24.41
N GLN A 4 -4.39 -12.31 -24.67
CA GLN A 4 -2.98 -12.51 -24.29
C GLN A 4 -2.80 -12.76 -22.78
N ASN A 5 -3.77 -12.38 -21.94
CA ASN A 5 -3.72 -12.57 -20.49
C ASN A 5 -4.19 -13.97 -20.03
N VAL A 6 -4.64 -14.85 -20.93
CA VAL A 6 -5.15 -16.18 -20.57
C VAL A 6 -4.11 -17.02 -19.81
N VAL A 7 -2.84 -16.94 -20.17
CA VAL A 7 -1.77 -17.69 -19.46
C VAL A 7 -1.61 -17.18 -18.01
N TYR A 8 -1.83 -15.89 -17.76
CA TYR A 8 -1.74 -15.30 -16.40
C TYR A 8 -3.01 -15.52 -15.56
N ASN A 9 -4.17 -15.66 -16.21
CA ASN A 9 -5.44 -15.97 -15.54
C ASN A 9 -5.54 -17.46 -15.18
N TYR A 10 -4.86 -18.33 -15.93
CA TYR A 10 -4.81 -19.78 -15.70
C TYR A 10 -3.34 -20.25 -15.53
N PRO A 11 -2.67 -19.90 -14.42
CA PRO A 11 -1.21 -20.00 -14.27
C PRO A 11 -0.67 -21.43 -14.09
N THR A 12 -1.52 -22.45 -14.22
CA THR A 12 -1.12 -23.86 -14.08
C THR A 12 -1.60 -24.63 -15.29
N ILE A 13 -0.85 -25.65 -15.71
CA ILE A 13 -1.22 -26.53 -16.83
C ILE A 13 -2.63 -27.09 -16.64
N ALA A 14 -2.98 -27.52 -15.42
CA ALA A 14 -4.32 -28.03 -15.10
C ALA A 14 -5.44 -26.99 -15.35
N LYS A 15 -5.30 -25.77 -14.81
CA LYS A 15 -6.26 -24.67 -15.00
C LYS A 15 -6.35 -24.23 -16.47
N LEU A 16 -5.22 -24.16 -17.17
CA LEU A 16 -5.19 -23.76 -18.58
C LEU A 16 -5.81 -24.84 -19.47
N SER A 17 -5.53 -26.11 -19.19
CA SER A 17 -6.15 -27.27 -19.83
C SER A 17 -7.66 -27.27 -19.62
N GLN A 18 -8.14 -27.07 -18.39
CA GLN A 18 -9.57 -26.98 -18.10
C GLN A 18 -10.24 -25.82 -18.84
N PHE A 19 -9.59 -24.66 -18.92
CA PHE A 19 -10.09 -23.53 -19.68
C PHE A 19 -10.20 -23.84 -21.18
N ILE A 20 -9.17 -24.45 -21.78
CA ILE A 20 -9.15 -24.82 -23.19
C ILE A 20 -10.21 -25.90 -23.49
N VAL A 21 -10.33 -26.92 -22.64
CA VAL A 21 -11.34 -27.99 -22.77
C VAL A 21 -12.76 -27.40 -22.69
N ALA A 22 -13.02 -26.54 -21.70
CA ALA A 22 -14.31 -25.86 -21.57
C ALA A 22 -14.65 -24.97 -22.79
N LEU A 23 -13.64 -24.32 -23.39
CA LEU A 23 -13.82 -23.50 -24.59
C LEU A 23 -14.21 -24.32 -25.83
N ILE A 24 -13.75 -25.59 -25.89
CA ILE A 24 -14.02 -26.52 -26.99
C ILE A 24 -15.36 -27.22 -26.80
N GLU A 25 -15.68 -27.67 -25.58
CA GLU A 25 -16.90 -28.42 -25.27
C GLU A 25 -18.16 -27.54 -25.25
N SER A 26 -18.02 -26.24 -25.04
CA SER A 26 -19.14 -25.31 -25.05
C SER A 26 -18.68 -23.92 -25.50
N PRO A 27 -18.67 -23.62 -26.82
CA PRO A 27 -18.30 -22.31 -27.32
C PRO A 27 -19.18 -21.17 -26.76
N GLU A 28 -20.40 -21.49 -26.29
CA GLU A 28 -21.33 -20.54 -25.65
C GLU A 28 -21.37 -20.64 -24.11
N ASN A 29 -20.86 -21.72 -23.50
CA ASN A 29 -20.76 -21.90 -22.05
C ASN A 29 -19.30 -22.14 -21.61
N GLY A 30 -18.37 -21.29 -22.06
CA GLY A 30 -17.09 -21.21 -21.38
C GLY A 30 -17.39 -20.94 -19.90
N VAL A 31 -16.98 -21.86 -19.00
CA VAL A 31 -17.17 -21.76 -17.53
C VAL A 31 -17.14 -20.29 -17.17
N ALA A 32 -18.29 -19.69 -16.82
CA ALA A 32 -18.45 -18.24 -16.81
C ALA A 32 -17.41 -17.64 -15.85
N ALA A 33 -16.27 -17.25 -16.42
CA ALA A 33 -15.18 -16.69 -15.65
C ALA A 33 -15.75 -15.40 -15.07
N LYS A 34 -15.66 -15.25 -13.75
CA LYS A 34 -16.14 -14.04 -13.08
C LYS A 34 -15.59 -12.83 -13.82
N SER A 35 -16.43 -11.82 -14.04
CA SER A 35 -15.97 -10.56 -14.64
C SER A 35 -14.86 -9.97 -13.77
N HIS A 36 -13.98 -9.15 -14.36
CA HIS A 36 -12.89 -8.52 -13.61
C HIS A 36 -13.44 -7.69 -12.44
N GLU A 37 -14.55 -6.99 -12.64
CA GLU A 37 -15.26 -6.24 -11.61
C GLU A 37 -15.69 -7.16 -10.46
N ALA A 38 -16.25 -8.33 -10.76
CA ALA A 38 -16.66 -9.29 -9.73
C ALA A 38 -15.46 -9.83 -8.95
N VAL A 39 -14.32 -10.09 -9.61
CA VAL A 39 -13.09 -10.53 -8.92
C VAL A 39 -12.52 -9.42 -8.03
N ILE A 40 -12.55 -8.17 -8.50
CA ILE A 40 -12.15 -6.99 -7.72
C ILE A 40 -13.02 -6.87 -6.45
N GLU A 41 -14.35 -6.91 -6.60
CA GLU A 41 -15.27 -6.78 -5.48
C GLU A 41 -15.19 -7.96 -4.50
N ASP A 42 -14.96 -9.19 -4.99
CA ASP A 42 -14.69 -10.36 -4.15
C ASP A 42 -13.45 -10.12 -3.27
N MET A 43 -12.34 -9.64 -3.85
CA MET A 43 -11.14 -9.33 -3.07
C MET A 43 -11.38 -8.21 -2.06
N ILE A 44 -12.07 -7.15 -2.46
CA ILE A 44 -12.43 -6.06 -1.53
C ILE A 44 -13.24 -6.62 -0.37
N SER A 45 -14.24 -7.47 -0.63
CA SER A 45 -15.08 -8.11 0.38
C SER A 45 -14.26 -8.94 1.37
N ILE A 46 -13.41 -9.83 0.85
CA ILE A 46 -12.53 -10.69 1.66
C ILE A 46 -11.64 -9.85 2.57
N TYR A 47 -10.95 -8.85 2.01
CA TYR A 47 -9.94 -8.07 2.74
C TYR A 47 -10.51 -6.91 3.55
N SER A 48 -11.79 -6.56 3.38
CA SER A 48 -12.45 -5.54 4.20
C SER A 48 -13.19 -6.11 5.42
N LYS A 49 -13.31 -7.45 5.52
CA LYS A 49 -14.08 -8.11 6.59
C LYS A 49 -13.62 -7.66 8.00
N GLY A 50 -14.54 -7.11 8.78
CA GLY A 50 -14.28 -6.65 10.16
C GLY A 50 -13.60 -5.29 10.28
N LEU A 51 -13.34 -4.57 9.17
CA LEU A 51 -12.85 -3.19 9.25
C LEU A 51 -13.93 -2.19 9.71
N ASP A 52 -15.21 -2.57 9.60
CA ASP A 52 -16.33 -1.76 10.09
C ASP A 52 -16.59 -1.94 11.59
N ALA A 53 -15.80 -2.78 12.28
CA ALA A 53 -15.93 -2.95 13.73
C ALA A 53 -15.40 -1.71 14.48
N PRO A 54 -15.93 -1.39 15.67
CA PRO A 54 -15.37 -0.39 16.57
C PRO A 54 -13.88 -0.60 16.85
N LEU A 55 -13.15 0.50 17.00
CA LEU A 55 -11.81 0.44 17.60
C LEU A 55 -11.93 0.03 19.07
N PRO A 56 -10.91 -0.64 19.64
CA PRO A 56 -10.88 -0.92 21.07
C PRO A 56 -11.04 0.35 21.91
N GLU A 57 -11.93 0.34 22.91
CA GLU A 57 -12.23 1.50 23.77
C GLU A 57 -11.00 2.04 24.52
N SER A 58 -10.01 1.18 24.78
CA SER A 58 -8.74 1.54 25.42
C SER A 58 -7.93 2.61 24.68
N ASN A 59 -8.26 2.89 23.42
CA ASN A 59 -7.49 3.75 22.51
C ASN A 59 -8.20 5.07 22.19
N ALA A 60 -9.34 5.36 22.83
CA ALA A 60 -10.27 6.42 22.38
C ALA A 60 -9.75 7.87 22.52
N ASN A 61 -8.71 8.14 23.31
CA ASN A 61 -8.27 9.52 23.59
C ASN A 61 -6.74 9.71 23.66
N SER A 62 -5.94 8.76 23.19
CA SER A 62 -4.48 8.91 23.23
C SER A 62 -4.00 9.75 22.05
N VAL A 63 -3.48 10.94 22.34
CA VAL A 63 -2.77 11.79 21.37
C VAL A 63 -1.28 11.59 21.56
N PRO A 64 -0.53 11.17 20.53
CA PRO A 64 0.91 10.99 20.66
C PRO A 64 1.63 12.34 20.73
N SER A 65 2.63 12.46 21.61
CA SER A 65 3.49 13.65 21.73
C SER A 65 4.58 13.72 20.66
N THR A 66 4.88 12.61 19.99
CA THR A 66 5.88 12.51 18.91
C THR A 66 5.40 11.59 17.80
N THR A 67 5.98 11.72 16.61
CA THR A 67 5.64 10.85 15.48
C THR A 67 6.54 9.62 15.43
N VAL A 68 5.92 8.43 15.47
CA VAL A 68 6.57 7.14 15.26
C VAL A 68 6.04 6.53 13.96
N VAL A 69 6.95 6.25 13.02
CA VAL A 69 6.60 5.87 11.66
C VAL A 69 6.97 4.41 11.38
N LEU A 70 6.06 3.68 10.74
CA LEU A 70 6.38 2.44 10.02
C LEU A 70 6.37 2.72 8.52
N LEU A 71 7.52 2.63 7.87
CA LEU A 71 7.69 2.81 6.43
C LEU A 71 7.95 1.47 5.76
N THR A 72 7.11 1.09 4.79
CA THR A 72 7.41 -0.07 3.94
C THR A 72 8.09 0.38 2.64
N GLY A 73 9.04 -0.41 2.15
CA GLY A 73 9.65 -0.16 0.83
C GLY A 73 10.64 1.01 0.83
N SER A 74 11.31 1.24 1.96
CA SER A 74 12.36 2.25 2.17
C SER A 74 13.58 2.11 1.24
N THR A 75 13.81 0.94 0.66
CA THR A 75 14.86 0.70 -0.35
C THR A 75 14.38 0.95 -1.79
N GLY A 76 13.10 1.30 -1.97
CA GLY A 76 12.53 1.72 -3.26
C GLY A 76 12.98 3.13 -3.66
N ASN A 77 12.70 3.52 -4.91
CA ASN A 77 13.07 4.86 -5.41
C ASN A 77 12.45 5.98 -4.56
N LEU A 78 11.13 5.93 -4.37
CA LEU A 78 10.40 6.90 -3.56
C LEU A 78 10.65 6.70 -2.06
N GLY A 79 10.73 5.44 -1.61
CA GLY A 79 10.89 5.11 -0.20
C GLY A 79 12.20 5.62 0.41
N ALA A 80 13.30 5.66 -0.35
CA ALA A 80 14.57 6.18 0.14
C ALA A 80 14.51 7.70 0.39
N GLN A 81 13.84 8.43 -0.50
CA GLN A 81 13.61 9.87 -0.33
C GLN A 81 12.73 10.15 0.89
N ILE A 82 11.61 9.39 1.04
CA ILE A 82 10.74 9.49 2.22
C ILE A 82 11.55 9.21 3.51
N LEU A 83 12.37 8.16 3.51
CA LEU A 83 13.20 7.81 4.66
C LEU A 83 14.17 8.96 5.03
N ALA A 84 14.86 9.55 4.05
CA ALA A 84 15.78 10.66 4.29
C ALA A 84 15.06 11.89 4.89
N THR A 85 13.87 12.21 4.40
CA THR A 85 13.03 13.28 4.96
C THR A 85 12.63 12.95 6.40
N LEU A 86 12.14 11.74 6.67
CA LEU A 86 11.71 11.34 8.01
C LEU A 86 12.85 11.39 9.04
N LEU A 87 14.04 10.93 8.67
CA LEU A 87 15.19 10.92 9.56
C LEU A 87 15.71 12.32 9.89
N SER A 88 15.56 13.26 8.95
CA SER A 88 15.91 14.68 9.13
C SER A 88 14.82 15.48 9.87
N THR A 89 13.62 14.94 10.03
CA THR A 89 12.49 15.66 10.65
C THR A 89 12.55 15.56 12.17
N GLU A 90 12.53 16.70 12.87
CA GLU A 90 12.67 16.75 14.34
C GLU A 90 11.49 16.11 15.08
N SER A 91 10.26 16.37 14.63
CA SER A 91 9.02 15.83 15.22
C SER A 91 8.86 14.31 15.08
N VAL A 92 9.68 13.68 14.24
CA VAL A 92 9.76 12.22 14.12
C VAL A 92 10.77 11.69 15.14
N SER A 93 10.27 10.93 16.12
CA SER A 93 11.12 10.34 17.18
C SER A 93 11.69 8.99 16.78
N LYS A 94 10.96 8.23 15.95
CA LYS A 94 11.36 6.87 15.55
C LYS A 94 10.85 6.53 14.14
N VAL A 95 11.68 5.84 13.35
CA VAL A 95 11.34 5.33 12.03
C VAL A 95 11.68 3.84 11.97
N TYR A 96 10.66 3.01 11.97
CA TYR A 96 10.77 1.60 11.64
C TYR A 96 10.64 1.43 10.13
N THR A 97 11.59 0.73 9.51
CA THR A 97 11.43 0.31 8.11
C THR A 97 11.13 -1.17 8.05
N LEU A 98 10.13 -1.58 7.28
CA LEU A 98 9.85 -2.99 7.01
C LEU A 98 10.25 -3.35 5.58
N ASN A 99 11.23 -4.23 5.45
CA ASN A 99 11.72 -4.70 4.16
C ASN A 99 11.73 -6.23 4.13
N ARG A 100 11.47 -6.79 2.96
CA ARG A 100 11.58 -8.24 2.76
C ARG A 100 13.03 -8.69 3.01
N PRO A 101 13.24 -9.85 3.65
CA PRO A 101 14.56 -10.46 3.74
C PRO A 101 15.21 -10.62 2.36
N SER A 102 16.52 -10.53 2.30
CA SER A 102 17.30 -10.70 1.07
C SER A 102 18.46 -11.67 1.33
N SER A 103 18.63 -12.64 0.43
CA SER A 103 19.78 -13.56 0.49
C SER A 103 21.07 -12.96 -0.05
N LYS A 104 21.01 -11.82 -0.76
CA LYS A 104 22.16 -11.23 -1.48
C LYS A 104 22.90 -10.18 -0.68
N LEU A 105 22.16 -9.33 0.03
CA LEU A 105 22.67 -8.13 0.69
C LEU A 105 21.90 -7.94 1.99
N SER A 106 22.59 -7.50 3.04
CA SER A 106 21.96 -7.14 4.30
C SER A 106 21.01 -5.96 4.14
N ILE A 107 20.09 -5.76 5.10
CA ILE A 107 19.18 -4.61 5.06
C ILE A 107 19.94 -3.28 5.12
N GLU A 108 21.03 -3.20 5.86
CA GLU A 108 21.90 -2.02 5.96
C GLU A 108 22.57 -1.71 4.62
N GLN A 109 23.16 -2.72 3.98
CA GLN A 109 23.81 -2.57 2.68
C GLN A 109 22.82 -2.06 1.62
N ARG A 110 21.61 -2.65 1.58
CA ARG A 110 20.57 -2.21 0.63
C ARG A 110 20.16 -0.76 0.83
N HIS A 111 20.10 -0.27 2.07
CA HIS A 111 19.80 1.14 2.34
C HIS A 111 20.96 2.04 1.96
N LYS A 112 22.20 1.64 2.29
CA LYS A 112 23.41 2.40 1.94
C LYS A 112 23.56 2.57 0.43
N GLU A 113 23.53 1.47 -0.32
CA GLU A 113 23.61 1.49 -1.79
C GLU A 113 22.52 2.37 -2.38
N ARG A 114 21.30 2.30 -1.83
CA ARG A 114 20.19 3.11 -2.32
C ARG A 114 20.34 4.60 -2.01
N PHE A 115 20.86 4.95 -0.84
CA PHE A 115 21.14 6.34 -0.49
C PHE A 115 22.23 6.91 -1.41
N GLU A 116 23.29 6.15 -1.64
CA GLU A 116 24.38 6.52 -2.56
C GLU A 116 23.87 6.67 -4.01
N ASP A 117 23.11 5.70 -4.53
CA ASP A 117 22.46 5.74 -5.87
C ASP A 117 21.59 6.99 -6.06
N LYS A 118 20.99 7.52 -4.99
CA LYS A 118 20.11 8.69 -5.02
C LYS A 118 20.78 10.00 -4.63
N GLY A 119 22.08 10.00 -4.33
CA GLY A 119 22.78 11.19 -3.84
C GLY A 119 22.25 11.69 -2.49
N LEU A 120 21.68 10.80 -1.68
CA LEU A 120 21.16 11.10 -0.35
C LEU A 120 22.27 11.03 0.69
N ASN A 121 22.14 11.83 1.75
CA ASN A 121 23.09 11.83 2.85
C ASN A 121 23.06 10.49 3.63
N SER A 122 24.02 9.62 3.36
CA SER A 122 24.13 8.29 3.99
C SER A 122 24.39 8.34 5.50
N SER A 123 24.89 9.45 6.05
CA SER A 123 25.06 9.60 7.51
C SER A 123 23.74 9.53 8.28
N LEU A 124 22.60 9.82 7.62
CA LEU A 124 21.27 9.68 8.21
C LEU A 124 20.96 8.23 8.58
N LEU A 125 21.54 7.24 7.89
CA LEU A 125 21.34 5.82 8.18
C LEU A 125 21.92 5.39 9.53
N SER A 126 22.84 6.18 10.10
CA SER A 126 23.39 5.97 11.45
C SER A 126 22.54 6.61 12.55
N SER A 127 21.39 7.19 12.22
CA SER A 127 20.49 7.85 13.18
C SER A 127 19.92 6.85 14.18
N LYS A 128 19.92 7.22 15.48
CA LYS A 128 19.28 6.44 16.55
C LYS A 128 17.75 6.32 16.39
N LYS A 129 17.16 7.18 15.54
CA LYS A 129 15.73 7.13 15.18
C LYS A 129 15.41 5.90 14.31
N LEU A 130 16.38 5.43 13.52
CA LEU A 130 16.17 4.37 12.55
C LEU A 130 16.19 2.98 13.21
N VAL A 131 15.20 2.15 12.87
CA VAL A 131 15.19 0.72 13.16
C VAL A 131 14.84 -0.03 11.89
N LEU A 132 15.78 -0.87 11.45
CA LEU A 132 15.63 -1.69 10.26
C LEU A 132 14.99 -3.03 10.66
N LEU A 133 13.81 -3.33 10.12
CA LEU A 133 13.09 -4.58 10.35
C LEU A 133 13.05 -5.41 9.07
N GLU A 134 13.34 -6.69 9.19
CA GLU A 134 13.12 -7.67 8.14
C GLU A 134 11.85 -8.47 8.42
N GLY A 135 10.96 -8.51 7.44
CA GLY A 135 9.69 -9.21 7.54
C GLY A 135 8.90 -9.15 6.23
N GLU A 136 7.80 -9.88 6.18
CA GLU A 136 6.91 -9.92 5.02
C GLU A 136 5.51 -9.47 5.42
N SER A 137 5.05 -8.39 4.79
CA SER A 137 3.76 -7.77 5.10
C SER A 137 2.58 -8.73 4.98
N SER A 138 2.64 -9.68 4.04
CA SER A 138 1.57 -10.65 3.82
C SER A 138 1.47 -11.74 4.91
N GLN A 139 2.50 -11.90 5.73
CA GLN A 139 2.54 -12.87 6.81
C GLN A 139 1.83 -12.34 8.07
N PRO A 140 1.33 -13.24 8.94
CA PRO A 140 0.84 -12.86 10.26
C PRO A 140 1.87 -12.02 11.00
N LYS A 141 1.41 -10.97 11.70
CA LYS A 141 2.28 -10.02 12.42
C LYS A 141 3.42 -9.45 11.58
N LEU A 142 3.21 -9.34 10.26
CA LEU A 142 4.20 -8.86 9.28
C LEU A 142 5.48 -9.71 9.20
N GLY A 143 5.43 -10.95 9.70
CA GLY A 143 6.60 -11.82 9.84
C GLY A 143 7.57 -11.38 10.94
N LEU A 144 7.14 -10.52 11.85
CA LEU A 144 7.94 -10.03 12.98
C LEU A 144 7.73 -10.91 14.22
N THR A 145 8.65 -10.81 15.17
CA THR A 145 8.49 -11.42 16.49
C THR A 145 7.40 -10.69 17.29
N ASP A 146 6.79 -11.40 18.24
CA ASP A 146 5.75 -10.83 19.11
C ASP A 146 6.23 -9.60 19.88
N VAL A 147 7.51 -9.60 20.28
CA VAL A 147 8.13 -8.47 20.99
C VAL A 147 8.17 -7.23 20.10
N VAL A 148 8.65 -7.35 18.86
CA VAL A 148 8.74 -6.21 17.94
C VAL A 148 7.35 -5.75 17.49
N TYR A 149 6.45 -6.70 17.21
CA TYR A 149 5.07 -6.37 16.84
C TYR A 149 4.35 -5.63 17.98
N GLY A 150 4.51 -6.07 19.22
CA GLY A 150 3.97 -5.39 20.40
C GLY A 150 4.53 -3.97 20.59
N GLN A 151 5.83 -3.77 20.34
CA GLN A 151 6.44 -2.43 20.36
C GLN A 151 5.80 -1.48 19.32
N LEU A 152 5.50 -1.99 18.13
CA LEU A 152 4.77 -1.22 17.12
C LEU A 152 3.35 -0.90 17.61
N GLN A 153 2.63 -1.85 18.19
CA GLN A 153 1.30 -1.59 18.74
C GLN A 153 1.32 -0.50 19.82
N GLU A 154 2.33 -0.46 20.69
CA GLU A 154 2.39 0.52 21.77
C GLU A 154 2.73 1.96 21.33
N SER A 155 3.43 2.12 20.21
CA SER A 155 4.08 3.38 19.87
C SER A 155 3.70 3.97 18.53
N LEU A 156 3.18 3.17 17.59
CA LEU A 156 3.01 3.58 16.20
C LEU A 156 1.92 4.65 16.03
N THR A 157 2.26 5.71 15.28
CA THR A 157 1.35 6.85 15.03
C THR A 157 1.14 7.13 13.54
N LEU A 158 2.01 6.60 12.68
CA LEU A 158 1.94 6.78 11.24
C LEU A 158 2.41 5.52 10.52
N VAL A 159 1.59 5.00 9.61
CA VAL A 159 2.01 3.98 8.64
C VAL A 159 2.14 4.63 7.27
N ILE A 160 3.28 4.43 6.61
CA ILE A 160 3.49 4.79 5.20
C ILE A 160 3.71 3.49 4.42
N HIS A 161 2.66 3.04 3.75
CA HIS A 161 2.69 1.85 2.91
C HIS A 161 3.05 2.20 1.47
N ASN A 162 4.35 2.12 1.16
CA ASN A 162 4.90 2.41 -0.16
C ASN A 162 5.42 1.14 -0.88
N ALA A 163 5.77 0.07 -0.15
CA ALA A 163 6.21 -1.18 -0.76
C ALA A 163 5.15 -1.79 -1.67
N TRP A 164 5.47 -1.98 -2.94
CA TRP A 164 4.63 -2.72 -3.89
C TRP A 164 5.48 -3.38 -4.97
N ARG A 165 5.03 -4.52 -5.50
CA ARG A 165 5.65 -5.13 -6.69
C ARG A 165 5.15 -4.39 -7.94
N LEU A 166 6.07 -3.83 -8.71
CA LEU A 166 5.73 -3.19 -9.99
C LEU A 166 5.84 -4.22 -11.11
N ASP A 167 4.72 -4.84 -11.49
CA ASP A 167 4.67 -5.86 -12.53
C ASP A 167 3.33 -5.83 -13.27
N PHE A 168 3.31 -5.20 -14.44
CA PHE A 168 2.07 -4.93 -15.18
C PHE A 168 1.53 -6.16 -15.94
N ASN A 169 2.28 -7.26 -15.98
CA ASN A 169 1.90 -8.47 -16.71
C ASN A 169 1.11 -9.45 -15.86
N LEU A 170 1.04 -9.23 -14.55
CA LEU A 170 0.39 -10.13 -13.62
C LEU A 170 -1.12 -9.89 -13.52
N SER A 171 -1.85 -10.98 -13.33
CA SER A 171 -3.26 -10.96 -12.94
C SER A 171 -3.45 -10.44 -11.51
N LEU A 172 -4.64 -9.94 -11.21
CA LEU A 172 -5.00 -9.45 -9.87
C LEU A 172 -4.74 -10.49 -8.77
N SER A 173 -5.05 -11.77 -9.03
CA SER A 173 -4.79 -12.87 -8.09
C SER A 173 -3.32 -12.97 -7.67
N SER A 174 -2.39 -12.64 -8.56
CA SER A 174 -0.95 -12.66 -8.25
C SER A 174 -0.54 -11.55 -7.28
N PHE A 175 -1.36 -10.50 -7.15
CA PHE A 175 -1.17 -9.41 -6.19
C PHE A 175 -1.86 -9.64 -4.85
N GLU A 176 -2.60 -10.73 -4.68
CA GLU A 176 -3.28 -11.05 -3.43
C GLU A 176 -2.37 -10.94 -2.18
N PRO A 177 -1.10 -11.41 -2.19
CA PRO A 177 -0.20 -11.22 -1.05
C PRO A 177 0.04 -9.74 -0.68
N HIS A 178 0.06 -8.82 -1.65
CA HIS A 178 0.25 -7.38 -1.41
C HIS A 178 -1.02 -6.74 -0.83
N ILE A 179 -2.19 -7.18 -1.30
CA ILE A 179 -3.49 -6.76 -0.76
C ILE A 179 -3.63 -7.26 0.68
N ARG A 180 -3.29 -8.52 0.94
CA ARG A 180 -3.18 -9.09 2.29
C ARG A 180 -2.20 -8.31 3.17
N GLY A 181 -1.06 -7.92 2.62
CA GLY A 181 -0.10 -7.07 3.31
C GLY A 181 -0.66 -5.71 3.72
N THR A 182 -1.44 -5.08 2.84
CA THR A 182 -2.17 -3.84 3.16
C THR A 182 -3.14 -4.08 4.32
N ARG A 183 -3.91 -5.17 4.27
CA ARG A 183 -4.82 -5.53 5.34
C ARG A 183 -4.10 -5.76 6.67
N ASN A 184 -3.00 -6.52 6.70
CA ASN A 184 -2.23 -6.76 7.91
C ASN A 184 -1.65 -5.47 8.52
N LEU A 185 -1.26 -4.50 7.68
CA LEU A 185 -0.81 -3.18 8.14
C LEU A 185 -1.97 -2.36 8.72
N ILE A 186 -3.17 -2.45 8.14
CA ILE A 186 -4.38 -1.83 8.70
C ILE A 186 -4.73 -2.46 10.04
N ASP A 187 -4.64 -3.79 10.17
CA ASP A 187 -4.90 -4.48 11.44
C ASP A 187 -3.88 -4.05 12.52
N LEU A 188 -2.59 -3.93 12.17
CA LEU A 188 -1.58 -3.35 13.07
C LEU A 188 -1.98 -1.94 13.50
N ALA A 189 -2.31 -1.08 12.54
CA ALA A 189 -2.74 0.30 12.79
C ALA A 189 -3.95 0.38 13.72
N ARG A 190 -4.97 -0.45 13.52
CA ARG A 190 -6.17 -0.54 14.36
C ARG A 190 -5.90 -1.08 15.77
N SER A 191 -4.87 -1.92 15.90
CA SER A 191 -4.43 -2.46 17.18
C SER A 191 -3.44 -1.56 17.91
N SER A 192 -2.99 -0.47 17.29
CA SER A 192 -2.11 0.50 17.94
C SER A 192 -2.82 1.15 19.11
N ARG A 193 -2.10 1.42 20.19
CA ARG A 193 -2.54 2.28 21.30
C ARG A 193 -3.10 3.61 20.78
N TYR A 194 -2.53 4.16 19.71
CA TYR A 194 -2.95 5.42 19.09
C TYR A 194 -3.93 5.24 17.93
N ALA A 195 -4.61 4.10 17.78
CA ALA A 195 -5.45 3.78 16.62
C ALA A 195 -6.48 4.87 16.24
N SER A 196 -7.01 5.60 17.21
CA SER A 196 -7.98 6.70 17.01
C SER A 196 -7.39 7.93 16.32
N SER A 197 -6.08 8.17 16.45
CA SER A 197 -5.38 9.32 15.86
C SER A 197 -4.26 8.92 14.89
N LEU A 198 -4.07 7.61 14.69
CA LEU A 198 -3.06 7.06 13.80
C LEU A 198 -3.37 7.42 12.35
N ARG A 199 -2.36 7.90 11.65
CA ARG A 199 -2.44 8.22 10.23
C ARG A 199 -1.95 7.04 9.39
N PHE A 200 -2.62 6.77 8.27
CA PHE A 200 -2.18 5.75 7.32
C PHE A 200 -2.13 6.35 5.93
N MET A 201 -0.96 6.26 5.31
CA MET A 201 -0.70 6.74 3.97
C MET A 201 -0.41 5.55 3.07
N PHE A 202 -1.18 5.44 1.98
CA PHE A 202 -0.97 4.43 0.96
C PHE A 202 -0.52 5.09 -0.34
N THR A 203 0.58 4.57 -0.93
CA THR A 203 1.02 5.01 -2.25
C THR A 203 0.27 4.22 -3.32
N SER A 204 -0.73 4.85 -3.93
CA SER A 204 -1.49 4.26 -5.02
C SER A 204 -0.88 4.61 -6.40
N SER A 205 -1.58 4.28 -7.47
CA SER A 205 -1.15 4.50 -8.84
C SER A 205 -2.31 4.97 -9.71
N ILE A 206 -2.03 5.80 -10.71
CA ILE A 206 -3.00 6.14 -11.76
C ILE A 206 -3.57 4.90 -12.49
N GLY A 207 -2.89 3.75 -12.40
CA GLY A 207 -3.42 2.48 -12.89
C GLY A 207 -4.74 2.08 -12.23
N SER A 208 -5.06 2.56 -11.02
CA SER A 208 -6.37 2.31 -10.37
C SER A 208 -7.52 3.07 -11.04
N ALA A 209 -7.21 4.00 -11.95
CA ALA A 209 -8.14 4.83 -12.70
C ALA A 209 -8.00 4.64 -14.22
N GLN A 210 -7.35 3.57 -14.66
CA GLN A 210 -6.96 3.39 -16.06
C GLN A 210 -8.11 3.38 -17.07
N SER A 211 -9.30 2.96 -16.64
CA SER A 211 -10.52 2.91 -17.46
C SER A 211 -11.40 4.13 -17.24
N TRP A 212 -10.89 5.17 -16.57
CA TRP A 212 -11.52 6.47 -16.47
C TRP A 212 -11.36 7.26 -17.76
N ASN A 213 -12.47 7.65 -18.36
CA ASN A 213 -12.46 8.49 -19.56
C ASN A 213 -12.49 9.97 -19.16
N SER A 214 -11.33 10.59 -19.06
CA SER A 214 -11.23 12.00 -18.66
C SER A 214 -11.81 12.99 -19.68
N SER A 215 -11.87 12.61 -20.96
CA SER A 215 -12.46 13.46 -22.01
C SER A 215 -13.98 13.59 -21.88
N ILE A 216 -14.65 12.56 -21.35
CA ILE A 216 -16.11 12.55 -21.17
C ILE A 216 -16.48 12.93 -19.73
N MET A 217 -15.72 12.44 -18.75
CA MET A 217 -16.06 12.53 -17.33
C MET A 217 -15.34 13.65 -16.58
N GLY A 218 -14.39 14.32 -17.24
CA GLY A 218 -13.52 15.31 -16.60
C GLY A 218 -12.37 14.69 -15.80
N PRO A 219 -11.65 15.49 -15.01
CA PRO A 219 -10.51 15.01 -14.22
C PRO A 219 -10.95 13.95 -13.21
N TYR A 220 -10.09 12.96 -12.97
CA TYR A 220 -10.35 11.94 -11.96
C TYR A 220 -10.43 12.61 -10.57
N PRO A 221 -11.48 12.37 -9.78
CA PRO A 221 -11.67 13.08 -8.53
C PRO A 221 -10.75 12.54 -7.43
N GLU A 222 -10.27 13.43 -6.55
CA GLU A 222 -9.46 13.07 -5.37
C GLU A 222 -10.32 12.61 -4.19
N LYS A 223 -11.24 11.67 -4.47
CA LYS A 223 -12.06 10.95 -3.49
C LYS A 223 -12.09 9.47 -3.82
N VAL A 224 -12.54 8.64 -2.88
CA VAL A 224 -12.72 7.21 -3.12
C VAL A 224 -13.82 7.00 -4.16
N ILE A 225 -13.49 6.29 -5.24
CA ILE A 225 -14.45 5.90 -6.28
C ILE A 225 -14.85 4.44 -6.05
N SER A 226 -16.13 4.19 -5.79
CA SER A 226 -16.64 2.86 -5.42
C SER A 226 -16.92 1.94 -6.59
N ASP A 227 -16.95 2.44 -7.83
CA ASP A 227 -17.26 1.62 -9.01
C ASP A 227 -15.96 0.99 -9.57
N PRO A 228 -15.82 -0.34 -9.53
CA PRO A 228 -14.60 -1.03 -9.93
C PRO A 228 -14.32 -0.95 -11.43
N LYS A 229 -15.32 -0.62 -12.27
CA LYS A 229 -15.16 -0.60 -13.73
C LYS A 229 -14.05 0.36 -14.19
N TYR A 230 -13.77 1.40 -13.41
CA TYR A 230 -12.73 2.39 -13.72
C TYR A 230 -11.30 1.88 -13.48
N ALA A 231 -11.15 0.79 -12.74
CA ALA A 231 -9.86 0.16 -12.46
C ALA A 231 -9.55 -1.04 -13.37
N VAL A 232 -10.56 -1.58 -14.06
CA VAL A 232 -10.44 -2.82 -14.85
C VAL A 232 -9.33 -2.70 -15.90
N GLY A 233 -8.45 -3.70 -15.92
CA GLY A 233 -7.44 -3.96 -16.96
C GLY A 233 -6.24 -4.74 -16.42
N PRO A 234 -4.98 -4.27 -16.51
CA PRO A 234 -3.86 -4.99 -15.91
C PRO A 234 -4.00 -5.15 -14.40
N GLY A 235 -3.67 -6.34 -13.89
CA GLY A 235 -3.88 -6.68 -12.48
C GLY A 235 -3.14 -5.78 -11.49
N TYR A 236 -2.08 -5.09 -11.91
CA TYR A 236 -1.41 -4.08 -11.10
C TYR A 236 -2.36 -2.93 -10.72
N GLY A 237 -3.08 -2.35 -11.69
CA GLY A 237 -4.01 -1.24 -11.46
C GLY A 237 -5.19 -1.66 -10.58
N GLU A 238 -5.75 -2.82 -10.90
CA GLU A 238 -6.81 -3.47 -10.13
C GLU A 238 -6.37 -3.71 -8.67
N SER A 239 -5.14 -4.20 -8.44
CA SER A 239 -4.65 -4.48 -7.08
C SER A 239 -4.49 -3.22 -6.22
N LYS A 240 -4.08 -2.11 -6.86
CA LYS A 240 -4.00 -0.80 -6.21
C LYS A 240 -5.38 -0.27 -5.87
N TYR A 241 -6.34 -0.41 -6.80
CA TYR A 241 -7.73 -0.06 -6.56
C TYR A 241 -8.36 -0.85 -5.40
N VAL A 242 -8.19 -2.18 -5.38
CA VAL A 242 -8.66 -3.03 -4.26
C VAL A 242 -8.11 -2.50 -2.93
N SER A 243 -6.83 -2.16 -2.88
CA SER A 243 -6.17 -1.67 -1.67
C SER A 243 -6.64 -0.27 -1.26
N GLU A 244 -6.91 0.63 -2.22
CA GLU A 244 -7.56 1.91 -1.96
C GLU A 244 -8.93 1.71 -1.30
N ARG A 245 -9.74 0.77 -1.81
CA ARG A 245 -11.08 0.46 -1.29
C ARG A 245 -11.01 -0.15 0.11
N VAL A 246 -10.07 -1.07 0.36
CA VAL A 246 -9.83 -1.67 1.68
C VAL A 246 -9.40 -0.62 2.70
N CYS A 247 -8.46 0.28 2.33
CA CYS A 247 -8.11 1.43 3.17
C CYS A 247 -9.34 2.29 3.46
N GLY A 248 -10.10 2.68 2.42
CA GLY A 248 -11.28 3.53 2.54
C GLY A 248 -12.36 2.99 3.47
N ARG A 249 -12.51 1.66 3.57
CA ARG A 249 -13.45 1.01 4.51
C ARG A 249 -13.12 1.30 5.96
N TRP A 250 -11.85 1.18 6.36
CA TRP A 250 -11.43 1.52 7.71
C TRP A 250 -11.67 3.00 8.02
N PHE A 251 -11.37 3.91 7.10
CA PHE A 251 -11.51 5.34 7.34
C PHE A 251 -12.95 5.84 7.38
N SER A 252 -13.84 5.25 6.57
CA SER A 252 -15.27 5.60 6.60
C SER A 252 -15.91 5.34 7.96
N PHE A 253 -15.33 4.44 8.76
CA PHE A 253 -15.78 4.12 10.12
C PHE A 253 -15.31 5.14 11.18
N LEU A 254 -14.19 5.84 10.97
CA LEU A 254 -13.60 6.76 11.97
C LEU A 254 -14.18 8.19 11.95
N GLY A 255 -15.14 8.49 11.05
CA GLY A 255 -15.53 9.88 10.76
C GLY A 255 -14.42 10.63 10.03
N ASP A 256 -14.62 11.91 9.70
CA ASP A 256 -13.77 12.78 8.85
C ASP A 256 -12.30 12.97 9.35
N LEU A 257 -11.53 11.90 9.45
CA LEU A 257 -10.08 11.95 9.53
C LEU A 257 -9.51 11.94 8.12
N PRO A 258 -8.61 12.89 7.78
CA PRO A 258 -8.18 13.08 6.40
C PRO A 258 -7.42 11.85 5.90
N THR A 259 -8.08 11.09 5.03
CA THR A 259 -7.50 9.96 4.34
C THR A 259 -6.72 10.49 3.13
N PHE A 260 -5.40 10.42 3.15
CA PHE A 260 -4.56 10.83 2.03
C PHE A 260 -4.11 9.60 1.23
N SER A 261 -4.78 9.33 0.12
CA SER A 261 -4.27 8.47 -0.95
C SER A 261 -3.50 9.36 -1.93
N HIS A 262 -2.17 9.23 -1.99
CA HIS A 262 -1.39 9.91 -3.02
C HIS A 262 -1.27 8.99 -4.24
N ARG A 263 -1.84 9.43 -5.37
CA ARG A 263 -1.62 8.84 -6.70
C ARG A 263 -0.43 9.54 -7.36
N PHE A 264 0.68 8.83 -7.57
CA PHE A 264 1.90 9.42 -8.12
C PHE A 264 1.76 9.66 -9.64
N TRP A 265 1.97 10.91 -10.07
CA TRP A 265 2.09 11.31 -11.49
C TRP A 265 3.53 11.11 -12.00
N ARG A 266 3.68 10.63 -13.23
CA ARG A 266 5.00 10.50 -13.89
C ARG A 266 5.35 11.82 -14.59
N ARG A 267 6.10 12.70 -13.91
CA ARG A 267 7.04 13.68 -14.51
C ARG A 267 8.01 14.15 -13.41
N ALA A 268 9.22 14.53 -13.81
CA ALA A 268 10.43 14.58 -12.98
C ALA A 268 10.40 15.54 -11.76
N GLY A 269 11.13 15.17 -10.70
CA GLY A 269 11.70 16.04 -9.66
C GLY A 269 10.73 16.62 -8.62
N TYR A 270 10.63 16.03 -7.42
CA TYR A 270 9.90 16.64 -6.29
C TYR A 270 10.55 16.33 -4.92
N THR A 271 10.47 17.31 -4.01
CA THR A 271 10.90 17.23 -2.60
C THR A 271 9.68 17.15 -1.69
N LEU A 272 9.70 16.24 -0.71
CA LEU A 272 8.64 16.08 0.28
C LEU A 272 8.83 17.06 1.45
N HIS A 273 7.87 17.96 1.68
CA HIS A 273 7.80 18.78 2.89
C HIS A 273 6.75 18.23 3.86
N LEU A 274 7.18 17.78 5.04
CA LEU A 274 6.31 17.42 6.17
C LEU A 274 6.29 18.60 7.15
N SER A 275 5.25 19.43 7.10
CA SER A 275 5.03 20.48 8.11
C SER A 275 4.19 19.94 9.28
N ALA A 276 4.62 20.24 10.49
CA ALA A 276 3.89 19.94 11.73
C ALA A 276 3.14 21.19 12.18
N SER A 277 1.91 21.39 11.69
CA SER A 277 0.90 22.23 12.35
C SER A 277 -0.52 21.85 11.91
N ASP A 278 -1.48 22.35 12.67
CA ASP A 278 -2.79 21.80 13.02
C ASP A 278 -3.76 21.41 11.87
N LYS A 279 -4.63 20.43 12.18
CA LYS A 279 -5.86 19.94 11.52
C LYS A 279 -5.88 19.48 10.06
N SER A 280 -4.82 19.64 9.26
CA SER A 280 -4.74 18.95 7.96
C SER A 280 -3.35 19.04 7.35
N PRO A 281 -2.49 18.01 7.49
CA PRO A 281 -1.23 17.99 6.76
C PRO A 281 -1.52 17.61 5.30
N VAL A 282 -1.99 18.59 4.51
CA VAL A 282 -1.99 18.50 3.06
C VAL A 282 -0.52 18.50 2.62
N VAL A 283 -0.01 17.36 2.18
CA VAL A 283 1.29 17.30 1.50
C VAL A 283 1.08 17.88 0.11
N ARG A 284 1.35 19.18 -0.04
CA ARG A 284 1.46 19.83 -1.35
C ARG A 284 2.88 19.64 -1.86
N MET A 285 3.04 18.86 -2.93
CA MET A 285 4.27 18.88 -3.71
C MET A 285 4.22 20.10 -4.63
N ALA A 286 4.99 21.14 -4.30
CA ALA A 286 5.21 22.27 -5.20
C ALA A 286 6.40 21.95 -6.13
N PRO A 287 6.39 22.40 -7.39
CA PRO A 287 7.58 22.34 -8.23
C PRO A 287 8.70 23.16 -7.57
N GLY A 288 9.89 22.57 -7.46
CA GLY A 288 11.10 23.35 -7.22
C GLY A 288 11.33 24.24 -8.44
N LEU A 289 11.65 25.52 -8.19
CA LEU A 289 12.08 26.48 -9.20
C LEU A 289 13.29 25.96 -9.99
#